data_AF-A0A2V9DPV3-F1
#
_entry.id   AF-A0A2V9DPV3-F1
#
_cell.length_a   1.000
_cell.length_b   1.000
_cell.length_c   1.000
_cell.angle_alpha   90.00
_cell.angle_beta   90.00
_cell.angle_gamma   90.00
#
_symmetry.space_group_name_H-M   'P 1'
#
loop_
_entity.id
_entity.type
_entity.pdbx_description
1 polymer ?
#
loop_
_entity_poly.entity_id
_entity_poly.type
_entity_poly.pdbx_seq_one_letter_code
_entity_poly.pdbx_strand_id
1 'polypeptide(L)'
;LLSVGLPADDICFPPILMAAGEVRIQASAVGTRQDLREVLAMAAAGKVRCQVATRPLAQANDVLEELRRGQICGRIVLTLR
;
A
#
# COMPACT_ATOMS: atom_id res chain seq x y z
N LEU A 1 -3.62 14.69 -7.15
CA LEU A 1 -3.92 13.25 -6.91
C LEU A 1 -2.64 12.45 -7.11
N LEU A 2 -2.34 11.49 -6.24
CA LEU A 2 -1.21 10.57 -6.38
C LEU A 2 -1.75 9.15 -6.57
N SER A 3 -1.47 8.54 -7.73
CA SER A 3 -1.80 7.16 -8.01
C SER A 3 -0.68 6.24 -7.51
N VAL A 4 -1.03 5.35 -6.59
CA VAL A 4 -0.11 4.33 -6.02
C VAL A 4 -0.63 2.91 -6.21
N GLY A 5 -1.89 2.76 -6.65
CA GLY A 5 -2.51 1.48 -6.93
C GLY A 5 -2.30 1.05 -8.38
N LEU A 6 -2.22 -0.25 -8.62
CA LEU A 6 -2.13 -0.86 -9.94
C LEU A 6 -3.37 -1.75 -10.16
N PRO A 7 -4.52 -1.16 -10.55
CA PRO A 7 -5.71 -1.93 -10.88
C PRO A 7 -5.51 -2.73 -12.17
N ALA A 8 -6.37 -3.74 -12.38
CA ALA A 8 -6.38 -4.51 -13.62
C ALA A 8 -6.97 -3.73 -14.81
N ASP A 9 -7.90 -2.82 -14.52
CA ASP A 9 -8.58 -1.98 -15.51
C ASP A 9 -8.02 -0.55 -15.54
N ASP A 10 -8.17 0.12 -16.68
CA ASP A 10 -7.75 1.51 -16.84
C ASP A 10 -8.56 2.47 -15.95
N ILE A 11 -7.86 3.44 -15.38
CA ILE A 11 -8.48 4.58 -14.68
C ILE A 11 -8.57 5.75 -15.65
N CYS A 12 -9.78 6.18 -15.98
CA CYS A 12 -10.02 7.35 -16.82
C CYS A 12 -10.40 8.58 -15.99
N PHE A 13 -9.97 9.75 -16.45
CA PHE A 13 -10.30 11.03 -15.84
C PHE A 13 -10.98 11.97 -16.85
N PRO A 14 -12.05 12.69 -16.46
CA PRO A 14 -12.79 13.57 -17.36
C PRO A 14 -11.99 14.84 -17.74
N PRO A 15 -11.58 15.04 -19.01
CA PRO A 15 -10.62 16.09 -19.37
C PRO A 15 -11.11 17.51 -19.10
N ILE A 16 -12.39 17.81 -19.37
CA ILE A 16 -12.97 19.15 -19.18
C ILE A 16 -12.94 19.53 -17.69
N LEU A 17 -13.35 18.62 -16.81
CA LEU A 17 -13.34 18.86 -15.37
C LEU A 17 -11.92 18.99 -14.82
N MET A 18 -10.98 18.20 -15.34
CA MET A 18 -9.57 18.31 -14.97
C MET A 18 -8.98 19.67 -15.36
N ALA A 19 -9.26 20.15 -16.57
CA ALA A 19 -8.77 21.43 -17.05
C ALA A 19 -9.40 22.59 -16.25
N ALA A 20 -10.72 22.55 -16.04
CA ALA A 20 -11.44 23.57 -15.26
C ALA A 20 -10.96 23.66 -13.81
N GLY A 21 -10.55 22.54 -13.21
CA GLY A 21 -10.02 22.49 -11.84
C GLY A 21 -8.50 22.48 -11.74
N GLU A 22 -7.77 22.66 -12.86
CA GLU A 22 -6.30 22.60 -12.95
C GLU A 22 -5.70 21.39 -12.20
N VAL A 23 -6.33 20.22 -12.35
CA VAL A 23 -6.02 19.03 -11.56
C VAL A 23 -4.68 18.42 -11.99
N ARG A 24 -3.76 18.27 -11.04
CA ARG A 24 -2.50 17.53 -11.23
C ARG A 24 -2.62 16.07 -10.78
N ILE A 25 -2.25 15.15 -11.66
CA ILE A 25 -2.13 13.72 -11.37
C ILE A 25 -0.66 13.31 -11.46
N GLN A 26 -0.17 12.62 -10.45
CA GLN A 26 1.16 12.02 -10.40
C GLN A 26 1.03 10.53 -10.07
N ALA A 27 2.03 9.73 -10.43
CA ALA A 27 2.09 8.32 -10.09
C ALA A 27 3.40 8.01 -9.36
N SER A 28 3.34 7.10 -8.40
CA SER A 28 4.53 6.57 -7.71
C SER A 28 4.29 5.12 -7.31
N ALA A 29 5.24 4.24 -7.63
CA ALA A 29 5.15 2.82 -7.30
C ALA A 29 5.94 2.47 -6.04
N VAL A 30 7.16 2.96 -5.94
CA VAL A 30 8.11 2.67 -4.85
C VAL A 30 8.97 3.89 -4.53
N GLY A 31 9.67 3.86 -3.41
CA GLY A 31 10.62 4.89 -3.00
C GLY A 31 12.07 4.54 -3.34
N THR A 32 12.95 5.52 -3.15
CA THR A 32 14.40 5.32 -3.21
C THR A 32 14.92 4.59 -1.96
N ARG A 33 16.17 4.11 -2.01
CA ARG A 33 16.83 3.55 -0.83
C ARG A 33 17.02 4.59 0.29
N GLN A 34 17.11 5.87 -0.06
CA GLN A 34 17.20 6.94 0.93
C GLN A 34 15.87 7.11 1.66
N ASP A 35 14.76 7.16 0.91
CA ASP A 35 13.40 7.23 1.48
C ASP A 35 13.16 6.08 2.46
N LEU A 36 13.57 4.85 2.10
CA LEU A 36 13.46 3.69 2.98
C LEU A 36 14.22 3.88 4.31
N ARG A 37 15.45 4.41 4.27
CA ARG A 37 16.24 4.65 5.49
C ARG A 37 15.56 5.66 6.40
N GLU A 38 15.04 6.73 5.82
CA GLU A 38 14.34 7.79 6.56
C GLU A 38 13.05 7.26 7.20
N VAL A 39 12.26 6.47 6.47
CA VAL A 39 11.04 5.84 6.99
C VAL A 39 11.34 4.84 8.10
N LEU A 40 12.39 4.02 7.96
CA LEU A 40 12.80 3.10 9.03
C LEU A 40 13.28 3.85 10.27
N ALA A 41 13.99 4.96 10.11
CA ALA A 41 14.38 5.81 11.24
C ALA A 41 13.15 6.42 11.95
N MET A 42 12.13 6.85 11.20
CA MET A 42 10.86 7.31 11.78
C MET A 42 10.13 6.20 12.55
N ALA A 43 10.12 4.98 12.01
CA ALA A 43 9.53 3.82 12.68
C ALA A 43 10.29 3.45 13.96
N ALA A 44 11.63 3.45 13.93
CA ALA A 44 12.47 3.21 15.10
C ALA A 44 12.28 4.27 16.19
N ALA A 45 12.07 5.54 15.79
CA ALA A 45 11.71 6.64 16.69
C ALA A 45 10.25 6.58 17.18
N GLY A 46 9.47 5.56 16.80
CA GLY A 46 8.09 5.36 17.21
C GLY A 46 7.08 6.32 16.58
N LYS A 47 7.48 7.11 15.58
CA LYS A 47 6.62 8.09 14.89
C LYS A 47 5.65 7.44 13.90
N VAL A 48 5.99 6.25 13.42
CA VAL A 48 5.19 5.46 12.48
C VAL A 48 5.04 4.05 13.01
N ARG A 49 3.81 3.51 12.99
CA ARG A 49 3.51 2.12 13.35
C ARG A 49 2.55 1.53 12.33
N CYS A 50 2.85 0.32 11.86
CA CYS A 50 1.94 -0.45 11.02
C CYS A 50 0.94 -1.21 11.88
N GLN A 51 -0.32 -1.26 11.46
CA GLN A 51 -1.29 -2.21 11.98
C GLN A 51 -1.00 -3.58 11.37
N VAL A 52 -0.56 -4.52 12.21
CA VAL A 52 -0.16 -5.86 11.77
C VAL A 52 -0.81 -6.93 12.65
N ALA A 53 -1.11 -8.07 12.04
CA ALA A 53 -1.39 -9.32 12.75
C ALA A 53 -0.45 -10.42 12.24
N THR A 54 -0.13 -11.38 13.10
CA THR A 54 0.79 -12.47 12.78
C THR A 54 0.04 -13.78 12.54
N ARG A 55 0.50 -14.57 11.57
CA ARG A 55 -0.02 -15.91 11.27
C ARG A 55 1.15 -16.86 10.95
N PRO A 56 1.09 -18.15 11.30
CA PRO A 56 2.11 -19.11 10.87
C PRO A 56 2.17 -19.22 9.35
N LEU A 57 3.36 -19.46 8.79
CA LEU A 57 3.54 -19.67 7.35
C LEU A 57 2.65 -20.80 6.80
N ALA A 58 2.36 -21.82 7.61
CA ALA A 58 1.46 -22.92 7.25
C ALA A 58 0.05 -22.46 6.82
N GLN A 59 -0.38 -21.26 7.22
CA GLN A 59 -1.69 -20.69 6.92
C GLN A 59 -1.65 -19.69 5.75
N ALA A 60 -0.56 -19.66 4.97
CA ALA A 60 -0.40 -18.69 3.88
C ALA A 60 -1.54 -18.71 2.86
N ASN A 61 -2.07 -19.88 2.52
CA ASN A 61 -3.16 -20.00 1.54
C ASN A 61 -4.45 -19.35 2.05
N ASP A 62 -4.80 -19.57 3.33
CA ASP A 62 -5.97 -18.95 3.96
C ASP A 62 -5.82 -17.42 3.98
N VAL A 63 -4.63 -16.94 4.34
CA VAL A 63 -4.31 -15.50 4.33
C VAL A 63 -4.43 -14.90 2.94
N LEU A 64 -3.98 -15.59 1.89
CA LEU A 64 -4.11 -15.11 0.51
C LEU A 64 -5.58 -15.07 0.04
N GLU A 65 -6.42 -15.99 0.50
CA GLU A 65 -7.85 -15.97 0.19
C GLU A 65 -8.58 -14.85 0.94
N GLU A 66 -8.29 -14.66 2.23
CA GLU A 66 -8.78 -13.51 3.01
C GLU A 66 -8.36 -12.18 2.36
N LEU A 67 -7.11 -12.08 1.87
CA LEU A 67 -6.59 -10.91 1.16
C LEU A 67 -7.37 -10.64 -0.12
N ARG A 68 -7.60 -11.67 -0.95
CA ARG A 68 -8.37 -11.57 -2.20
C ARG A 68 -9.80 -11.09 -1.94
N ARG A 69 -10.40 -11.52 -0.83
CA ARG A 69 -11.75 -11.12 -0.40
C ARG A 69 -11.79 -9.76 0.31
N GLY A 70 -10.66 -9.08 0.49
CA GLY A 70 -10.58 -7.78 1.17
C GLY A 70 -10.87 -7.84 2.67
N GLN A 71 -10.65 -8.98 3.32
CA GLN A 71 -11.01 -9.22 4.73
C GLN A 71 -9.88 -8.87 5.71
N ILE A 72 -8.72 -8.47 5.20
CA ILE A 72 -7.55 -8.14 6.01
C ILE A 72 -7.54 -6.65 6.32
N CYS A 73 -7.52 -6.32 7.61
CA CYS A 73 -7.22 -4.97 8.08
C CYS A 73 -5.69 -4.80 8.22
N GLY A 74 -5.11 -3.81 7.55
CA GLY A 74 -3.66 -3.56 7.60
C GLY A 74 -2.85 -4.63 6.87
N ARG A 75 -1.93 -5.30 7.58
CA ARG A 75 -1.03 -6.31 7.00
C ARG A 75 -0.99 -7.59 7.86
N ILE A 76 -0.91 -8.74 7.20
CA ILE A 76 -0.53 -10.01 7.86
C ILE A 76 0.96 -10.24 7.68
N VAL A 77 1.65 -10.57 8.76
CA VAL A 77 3.06 -10.99 8.77
C VAL A 77 3.12 -12.49 9.00
N LEU A 78 3.66 -13.22 8.02
CA LEU A 78 3.83 -14.67 8.11
C LEU A 78 5.08 -15.02 8.92
N THR A 79 4.95 -15.93 9.88
CA THR A 79 6.05 -16.35 10.77
C THR A 79 6.51 -17.78 10.46
N LEU A 80 7.82 -18.01 10.51
CA LEU A 80 8.44 -19.33 10.33
C LEU A 80 8.45 -20.19 11.61
N ARG A 81 8.03 -19.62 12.74
CA ARG A 81 7.87 -20.30 14.02
C ARG A 81 6.42 -20.74 14.20
#